data_AF-A0A2D4NC93-F1
#
_entry.id   AF-A0A2D4NC93-F1
#
_cell.length_a   1.000
_cell.length_b   1.000
_cell.length_c   1.000
_cell.angle_alpha   90.00
_cell.angle_beta   90.00
_cell.angle_gamma   90.00
#
_symmetry.space_group_name_H-M   'P 1'
#
loop_
_entity.id
_entity.type
_entity.pdbx_description
1 polymer ?
#
loop_
_entity_poly.entity_id
_entity_poly.type
_entity_poly.pdbx_seq_one_letter_code
_entity_poly.pdbx_strand_id
1 'polypeptide(L)'
;FELSADLRELSLVEVEFRNDYEELAQQCKTFAKDLLAQARNSRELEVILNHTASDEHVDKRGLLEERMNLSRLKLAIKYNQKEFVSQSNCQQFLNTVWFGQMAGYRRKHTFKK
;
A
#
# COMPACT_ATOMS: atom_id res chain seq x y z
N PHE A 1 -6.73 -6.47 -4.34
CA PHE A 1 -6.86 -5.12 -4.93
C PHE A 1 -7.67 -5.19 -6.21
N GLU A 2 -7.24 -5.97 -7.20
CA GLU A 2 -7.99 -6.25 -8.44
C GLU A 2 -9.45 -6.63 -8.17
N LEU A 3 -9.68 -7.67 -7.35
CA LEU A 3 -11.04 -8.10 -7.00
C LEU A 3 -11.95 -6.96 -6.48
N SER A 4 -11.43 -6.05 -5.65
CA SER A 4 -12.22 -4.91 -5.15
C SER A 4 -12.56 -3.88 -6.24
N ALA A 5 -11.76 -3.82 -7.30
CA ALA A 5 -12.03 -2.97 -8.45
C ALA A 5 -13.02 -3.65 -9.41
N ASP A 6 -12.84 -4.95 -9.65
CA ASP A 6 -13.75 -5.74 -10.48
C ASP A 6 -15.17 -5.74 -9.89
N LEU A 7 -15.31 -5.94 -8.57
CA LEU A 7 -16.59 -5.84 -7.87
C LEU A 7 -17.22 -4.44 -7.97
N ARG A 8 -16.39 -3.39 -7.91
CA ARG A 8 -16.87 -2.01 -8.08
C ARG A 8 -17.30 -1.72 -9.52
N GLU A 9 -16.67 -2.36 -10.51
CA GLU A 9 -17.09 -2.26 -11.91
C GLU A 9 -18.42 -2.99 -12.13
N LEU A 10 -18.56 -4.20 -11.58
CA LEU A 10 -19.81 -4.96 -11.58
C LEU A 10 -20.96 -4.18 -10.94
N SER A 11 -20.71 -3.46 -9.84
CA SER A 11 -21.72 -2.63 -9.18
C SER A 11 -22.21 -1.45 -10.02
N LEU A 12 -21.50 -1.07 -11.08
CA LEU A 12 -21.92 -0.04 -12.05
C LEU A 12 -22.75 -0.63 -13.18
N VAL A 13 -22.57 -1.92 -13.49
CA VAL A 13 -23.28 -2.62 -14.57
C VAL A 13 -24.57 -3.25 -14.05
N GLU A 14 -24.54 -3.91 -12.89
CA GLU A 14 -25.69 -4.56 -12.28
C GLU A 14 -26.35 -3.64 -11.23
N VAL A 15 -27.56 -3.17 -11.54
CA VAL A 15 -28.28 -2.20 -10.70
C VAL A 15 -28.95 -2.89 -9.52
N GLU A 16 -29.46 -4.10 -9.72
CA GLU A 16 -30.22 -4.89 -8.74
C GLU A 16 -29.37 -5.30 -7.53
N PHE A 17 -28.09 -5.62 -7.75
CA PHE A 17 -27.16 -6.09 -6.71
C PHE A 17 -26.04 -5.09 -6.41
N ARG A 18 -26.21 -3.83 -6.85
CA ARG A 18 -25.20 -2.77 -6.70
C ARG A 18 -24.66 -2.69 -5.28
N ASN A 19 -25.56 -2.68 -4.28
CA ASN A 19 -25.18 -2.53 -2.88
C ASN A 19 -24.34 -3.72 -2.39
N ASP A 20 -24.70 -4.94 -2.79
CA ASP A 20 -23.99 -6.15 -2.39
C ASP A 20 -22.57 -6.15 -2.95
N TYR A 21 -22.41 -5.78 -4.23
CA TYR A 21 -21.09 -5.64 -4.84
C TYR A 21 -20.25 -4.52 -4.20
N GLU A 22 -20.86 -3.38 -3.86
CA GLU A 22 -20.17 -2.30 -3.15
C GLU A 22 -19.70 -2.75 -1.76
N GLU A 23 -20.52 -3.53 -1.04
CA GLU A 23 -20.17 -4.11 0.24
C GLU A 23 -19.02 -5.12 0.11
N LEU A 24 -19.10 -6.06 -0.83
CA LEU A 24 -18.05 -7.04 -1.12
C LEU A 24 -16.73 -6.34 -1.50
N ALA A 25 -16.81 -5.29 -2.31
CA ALA A 25 -15.65 -4.49 -2.68
C ALA A 25 -15.01 -3.82 -1.45
N GLN A 26 -15.83 -3.33 -0.53
CA GLN A 26 -15.35 -2.74 0.73
C GLN A 26 -14.75 -3.79 1.66
N GLN A 27 -15.35 -4.98 1.79
CA GLN A 27 -14.78 -6.10 2.56
C GLN A 27 -13.39 -6.47 2.04
N CYS A 28 -13.20 -6.52 0.72
CA CYS A 28 -11.89 -6.77 0.11
C CYS A 28 -10.84 -5.70 0.48
N LYS A 29 -11.24 -4.42 0.54
CA LYS A 29 -10.36 -3.31 0.96
C LYS A 29 -9.99 -3.40 2.42
N THR A 30 -10.98 -3.65 3.28
CA THR A 30 -10.78 -3.84 4.73
C THR A 30 -9.86 -5.01 5.00
N PHE A 31 -10.08 -6.15 4.33
CA PHE A 31 -9.21 -7.32 4.45
C PHE A 31 -7.74 -7.00 4.14
N ALA A 32 -7.47 -6.30 3.02
CA ALA A 32 -6.10 -5.97 2.66
C ALA A 32 -5.43 -5.02 3.67
N LYS A 33 -6.17 -4.02 4.17
CA LYS A 33 -5.72 -3.12 5.24
C LYS A 33 -5.42 -3.90 6.53
N ASP A 34 -6.33 -4.76 6.97
CA ASP A 34 -6.19 -5.49 8.22
C ASP A 34 -5.04 -6.51 8.14
N LEU A 35 -4.84 -7.13 6.97
CA LEU A 35 -3.69 -7.99 6.72
C LEU A 35 -2.37 -7.22 6.86
N LEU A 36 -2.27 -6.01 6.28
CA LEU A 36 -1.08 -5.17 6.44
C LEU A 36 -0.88 -4.73 7.90
N ALA A 37 -1.97 -4.62 8.68
CA ALA A 37 -1.92 -4.25 10.10
C ALA A 37 -1.19 -5.28 10.96
N GLN A 38 -1.24 -6.55 10.55
CA GLN A 38 -0.66 -7.67 11.28
C GLN A 38 0.86 -7.78 11.11
N ALA A 39 1.47 -7.02 10.20
CA ALA A 39 2.92 -7.01 10.03
C ALA A 39 3.62 -6.52 11.32
N ARG A 40 4.46 -7.37 11.92
CA ARG A 40 5.06 -7.12 13.24
C ARG A 40 6.39 -6.40 13.19
N ASN A 41 7.02 -6.39 12.01
CA ASN A 41 8.34 -5.78 11.82
C ASN A 41 8.47 -5.17 10.42
N SER A 42 9.49 -4.33 10.25
CA SER A 42 9.78 -3.64 8.99
C SER A 42 10.16 -4.58 7.85
N ARG A 43 10.66 -5.78 8.14
CA ARG A 43 11.04 -6.78 7.14
C ARG A 43 9.81 -7.44 6.51
N GLU A 44 8.83 -7.82 7.31
CA GLU A 44 7.54 -8.33 6.83
C GLU A 44 6.83 -7.26 5.97
N LEU A 45 6.83 -6.02 6.44
CA LEU A 45 6.23 -4.91 5.71
C LEU A 45 6.93 -4.66 4.38
N GLU A 46 8.27 -4.69 4.36
CA GLU A 46 9.07 -4.56 3.15
C GLU A 46 8.75 -5.66 2.12
N VAL A 47 8.62 -6.91 2.58
CA VAL A 47 8.24 -8.04 1.71
C VAL A 47 6.85 -7.81 1.12
N ILE A 48 5.86 -7.46 1.94
CA ILE A 48 4.49 -7.22 1.47
C ILE A 48 4.44 -6.05 0.47
N LEU A 49 5.10 -4.93 0.77
CA LEU A 49 5.06 -3.72 -0.04
C LEU A 49 5.85 -3.84 -1.37
N ASN A 50 6.88 -4.69 -1.43
CA ASN A 50 7.68 -4.91 -2.65
C ASN A 50 7.20 -6.11 -3.49
N HIS A 51 6.26 -6.91 -3.00
CA HIS A 51 5.80 -8.12 -3.70
C HIS A 51 5.25 -7.84 -5.11
N THR A 52 5.78 -8.53 -6.12
CA THR A 52 5.29 -8.56 -7.52
C THR A 52 4.53 -9.86 -7.80
N ALA A 53 3.53 -9.83 -8.68
CA ALA A 53 2.78 -11.04 -9.06
C ALA A 53 3.48 -11.86 -10.16
N SER A 54 4.35 -11.22 -10.92
CA SER A 54 5.18 -11.84 -11.96
C SER A 54 6.60 -12.03 -11.42
N ASP A 55 7.23 -13.15 -11.75
CA ASP A 55 8.66 -13.44 -11.56
C ASP A 55 9.55 -12.58 -12.50
N GLU A 56 9.01 -11.43 -12.93
CA GLU A 56 9.73 -10.47 -13.75
C GLU A 56 10.87 -9.92 -12.92
N HIS A 57 12.08 -10.22 -13.41
CA HIS A 57 13.36 -9.81 -12.87
C HIS A 57 13.26 -8.45 -12.19
N VAL A 58 13.24 -8.46 -10.85
CA VAL A 58 13.59 -7.30 -10.06
C VAL A 58 14.96 -6.88 -10.56
N ASP A 59 15.01 -5.77 -11.30
CA ASP A 59 16.25 -5.19 -11.83
C ASP A 59 17.20 -5.14 -10.64
N LYS A 60 18.28 -5.95 -10.67
CA LYS A 60 19.18 -6.21 -9.53
C LYS A 60 20.07 -5.00 -9.24
N ARG A 61 19.47 -3.82 -9.21
CA ARG A 61 20.10 -2.60 -8.74
C ARG A 61 20.07 -2.64 -7.22
N GLY A 62 21.15 -2.18 -6.61
CA GLY A 62 21.57 -2.59 -5.26
C GLY A 62 20.51 -2.52 -4.14
N LEU A 63 20.84 -3.10 -2.99
CA LEU A 63 19.96 -3.30 -1.81
C LEU A 63 19.06 -2.10 -1.40
N LEU A 64 19.47 -0.86 -1.70
CA LEU A 64 18.68 0.36 -1.44
C LEU A 64 17.59 0.59 -2.49
N GLU A 65 17.83 0.28 -3.77
CA GLU A 65 16.83 0.36 -4.85
C GLU A 65 15.78 -0.75 -4.71
N GLU A 66 16.20 -1.93 -4.22
CA GLU A 66 15.30 -3.05 -3.91
C GLU A 66 14.29 -2.70 -2.80
N ARG A 67 14.71 -1.95 -1.77
CA ARG A 67 13.81 -1.39 -0.74
C ARG A 67 12.79 -0.39 -1.30
N MET A 68 13.05 0.19 -2.47
CA MET A 68 12.32 1.32 -3.03
C MET A 68 11.44 0.98 -4.25
N ASN A 69 11.41 -0.28 -4.70
CA ASN A 69 10.57 -0.63 -5.83
C ASN A 69 9.07 -0.47 -5.49
N LEU A 70 8.68 -0.83 -4.26
CA LEU A 70 7.36 -0.65 -3.66
C LEU A 70 6.23 -1.09 -4.60
N SER A 71 6.44 -2.19 -5.33
CA SER A 71 5.57 -2.63 -6.42
C SER A 71 4.13 -2.86 -5.97
N ARG A 72 3.94 -3.50 -4.81
CA ARG A 72 2.59 -3.72 -4.25
C ARG A 72 1.95 -2.42 -3.79
N LEU A 73 2.73 -1.49 -3.25
CA LEU A 73 2.23 -0.17 -2.86
C LEU A 73 1.79 0.65 -4.09
N LYS A 74 2.59 0.66 -5.16
CA LYS A 74 2.22 1.29 -6.44
C LYS A 74 0.93 0.71 -6.98
N LEU A 75 0.77 -0.61 -6.90
CA LEU A 75 -0.48 -1.29 -7.26
C LEU A 75 -1.65 -0.87 -6.37
N ALA A 76 -1.44 -0.75 -5.05
CA ALA A 76 -2.45 -0.27 -4.11
C ALA A 76 -2.94 1.15 -4.46
N ILE A 77 -2.02 2.05 -4.85
CA ILE A 77 -2.35 3.40 -5.32
C ILE A 77 -3.16 3.34 -6.63
N LYS A 78 -2.73 2.53 -7.61
CA LYS A 78 -3.43 2.34 -8.89
C LYS A 78 -4.89 1.89 -8.68
N TYR A 79 -5.13 0.99 -7.73
CA TYR A 79 -6.47 0.51 -7.38
C TYR A 79 -7.16 1.31 -6.27
N ASN A 80 -6.68 2.52 -5.97
CA ASN A 80 -7.28 3.46 -5.03
C ASN A 80 -7.57 2.86 -3.64
N GLN A 81 -6.63 2.06 -3.13
CA GLN A 81 -6.71 1.36 -1.84
C GLN A 81 -6.29 2.31 -0.71
N LYS A 82 -7.10 3.35 -0.48
CA LYS A 82 -6.74 4.47 0.40
C LYS A 82 -6.40 4.03 1.82
N GLU A 83 -7.19 3.13 2.41
CA GLU A 83 -7.00 2.65 3.78
C GLU A 83 -5.75 1.78 3.95
N PHE A 84 -5.37 1.03 2.91
CA PHE A 84 -4.13 0.26 2.90
C PHE A 84 -2.91 1.20 2.90
N VAL A 85 -2.94 2.23 2.04
CA VAL A 85 -1.83 3.19 1.93
C VAL A 85 -1.73 4.08 3.16
N SER A 86 -2.86 4.48 3.77
CA SER A 86 -2.89 5.38 4.93
C SER A 86 -2.57 4.70 6.26
N GLN A 87 -2.28 3.41 6.27
CA GLN A 87 -1.97 2.68 7.50
C GLN A 87 -0.71 3.22 8.20
N SER A 88 -0.73 3.27 9.53
CA SER A 88 0.33 3.88 10.33
C SER A 88 1.71 3.24 10.11
N ASN A 89 1.80 1.92 10.07
CA ASN A 89 3.03 1.17 9.79
C ASN A 89 3.54 1.43 8.35
N CYS A 90 2.64 1.46 7.35
CA CYS A 90 2.95 1.80 5.96
C CYS A 90 3.53 3.22 5.84
N GLN A 91 2.87 4.20 6.45
CA GLN A 91 3.31 5.60 6.45
C GLN A 91 4.63 5.79 7.22
N GLN A 92 4.84 5.09 8.33
CA GLN A 92 6.11 5.13 9.07
C GLN A 92 7.26 4.53 8.24
N PHE A 93 7.00 3.44 7.53
CA PHE A 93 7.97 2.83 6.63
C PHE A 93 8.31 3.78 5.47
N LEU A 94 7.30 4.36 4.82
CA LEU A 94 7.50 5.35 3.76
C LEU A 94 8.31 6.56 4.22
N ASN A 95 8.04 7.08 5.42
CA ASN A 95 8.85 8.15 6.00
C ASN A 95 10.31 7.74 6.18
N THR A 96 10.56 6.52 6.66
CA THR A 96 11.93 6.01 6.81
C THR A 96 12.66 5.90 5.47
N VAL A 97 11.97 5.41 4.44
CA VAL A 97 12.50 5.29 3.08
C VAL A 97 12.75 6.68 2.46
N TRP A 98 11.82 7.62 2.65
CA TRP A 98 11.88 8.97 2.07
C TRP A 98 12.98 9.84 2.70
N PHE A 99 13.09 9.82 4.03
CA PHE A 99 14.07 10.66 4.73
C PHE A 99 15.45 9.99 4.86
N GLY A 100 15.57 8.67 4.66
CA GLY A 100 16.84 7.95 4.66
C GLY A 100 17.72 8.27 5.87
N GLN A 101 18.99 8.61 5.62
CA GLN A 101 19.96 9.02 6.67
C GLN A 101 19.75 10.46 7.18
N MET A 102 18.85 11.24 6.59
CA MET A 102 18.55 12.62 7.00
C MET A 102 17.49 12.68 8.11
N ALA A 103 17.63 11.83 9.14
CA ALA A 103 16.74 11.77 10.30
C ALA A 103 16.59 13.11 11.06
N GLY A 104 17.53 14.04 10.85
CA GLY A 104 17.48 15.41 11.40
C GLY A 104 16.36 16.28 10.82
N TYR A 105 15.82 15.99 9.63
CA TYR A 105 14.72 16.79 9.04
C TYR A 105 13.36 16.52 9.70
N ARG A 106 13.15 15.31 10.26
CA ARG A 106 11.90 14.93 10.92
C ARG A 106 11.60 15.75 12.18
N ARG A 107 12.64 16.31 12.82
CA ARG A 107 12.54 17.09 14.06
C ARG A 107 12.70 18.61 13.86
N LYS A 108 12.74 19.10 12.62
CA LYS A 108 12.83 20.55 12.37
C LYS A 108 11.49 21.20 12.70
N HIS A 109 11.49 22.10 13.69
CA HIS A 109 10.35 22.95 14.00
C HIS A 109 10.07 23.87 12.80
N THR A 110 8.85 23.83 12.27
CA THR A 110 8.43 24.68 11.14
C THR A 110 8.21 26.14 11.56
N PHE A 111 8.05 26.39 12.86
CA PHE A 111 7.95 27.73 13.42
C PHE A 111 9.30 28.22 13.93
N LYS A 112 9.93 29.12 13.18
CA LYS A 112 10.85 30.10 13.74
C LYS A 112 9.99 31.25 14.28
N LYS A 113 10.09 31.54 15.58
CA LYS A 113 9.57 32.78 16.16
C LYS A 113 10.39 33.96 15.66
#